data_AF-A0A0A0MBF9-F1
#
_entry.id   AF-A0A0A0MBF9-F1
#
_cell.length_a   1.000
_cell.length_b   1.000
_cell.length_c   1.000
_cell.angle_alpha   90.00
_cell.angle_beta   90.00
_cell.angle_gamma   90.00
#
_symmetry.space_group_name_H-M   'P 1'
#
loop_
_entity.id
_entity.type
_entity.pdbx_description
1 polymer ?
#
loop_
_entity_poly.entity_id
_entity_poly.type
_entity_poly.pdbx_seq_one_letter_code
_entity_poly.pdbx_strand_id
1 'polypeptide(L)'
;MDAAGGAPVTRVLLLHGLWMPRASMRWMAGQLRRAGFQPQLFGYASVTEGLRGTLPALRARLSEPTHVLAHSLGGVMAVQTLQRSPELPVGRIVCLGSPLCGSA
;
A
#
# COMPACT_ATOMS: atom_id res chain seq x y z
N MET A 1 -16.15 6.02 20.44
CA MET A 1 -14.83 6.07 21.11
C MET A 1 -13.89 6.74 20.13
N ASP A 2 -13.91 8.06 20.11
CA ASP A 2 -13.13 8.89 19.19
C ASP A 2 -11.69 8.95 19.69
N ALA A 3 -10.78 8.33 18.94
CA ALA A 3 -9.36 8.38 19.24
C ALA A 3 -8.83 9.79 18.96
N ALA A 4 -8.31 10.41 20.02
CA ALA A 4 -7.27 11.43 20.11
C ALA A 4 -7.04 12.35 18.88
N GLY A 5 -7.15 13.66 19.11
CA GLY A 5 -6.84 14.75 18.16
C GLY A 5 -5.39 14.83 17.70
N GLY A 6 -4.92 13.80 17.00
CA GLY A 6 -3.76 13.87 16.12
C GLY A 6 -4.17 14.46 14.77
N ALA A 7 -3.24 15.16 14.11
CA ALA A 7 -3.45 15.63 12.75
C ALA A 7 -3.91 14.48 11.83
N PRO A 8 -4.84 14.72 10.90
CA PRO A 8 -5.32 13.67 10.00
C PRO A 8 -4.17 13.07 9.21
N VAL A 9 -4.09 11.73 9.17
CA VAL A 9 -3.08 11.02 8.38
C VAL A 9 -3.35 11.27 6.89
N THR A 10 -2.50 12.06 6.25
CA THR A 10 -2.62 12.37 4.81
C THR A 10 -1.74 11.48 3.94
N ARG A 11 -0.79 10.74 4.52
CA ARG A 11 0.14 9.88 3.79
C ARG A 11 -0.60 8.69 3.19
N VAL A 12 -0.35 8.39 1.92
CA VAL A 12 -0.90 7.20 1.23
C VAL A 12 0.22 6.46 0.52
N LEU A 13 0.46 5.20 0.86
CA LEU A 13 1.41 4.36 0.14
C LEU A 13 0.71 3.65 -1.02
N LEU A 14 1.23 3.81 -2.25
CA LEU A 14 0.66 3.22 -3.46
C LEU A 14 1.48 2.00 -3.89
N LEU A 15 0.82 0.86 -4.04
CA LEU A 15 1.43 -0.40 -4.49
C LEU A 15 0.88 -0.81 -5.86
N HIS A 16 1.77 -1.03 -6.82
CA HIS A 16 1.41 -1.50 -8.16
C HIS A 16 1.14 -3.01 -8.20
N GLY A 17 0.62 -3.52 -9.32
CA GLY A 17 0.43 -4.95 -9.56
C GLY A 17 1.67 -5.65 -10.12
N LEU A 18 1.57 -6.96 -10.35
CA LEU A 18 2.59 -7.77 -11.03
C LEU A 18 2.85 -7.21 -12.45
N TRP A 19 4.12 -7.19 -12.87
CA TRP A 19 4.56 -6.72 -14.21
C TRP A 19 4.26 -5.26 -14.54
N MET A 20 3.79 -4.48 -13.56
CA MET A 20 3.53 -3.06 -13.74
C MET A 20 4.69 -2.25 -13.17
N PRO A 21 5.17 -1.19 -13.85
CA PRO A 21 6.08 -0.25 -13.23
C PRO A 21 5.33 0.56 -12.17
N ARG A 22 6.02 1.03 -11.12
CA ARG A 22 5.46 1.96 -10.12
C ARG A 22 4.79 3.19 -10.73
N ALA A 23 5.23 3.60 -11.92
CA ALA A 23 4.67 4.73 -12.67
C ALA A 23 3.20 4.53 -13.07
N SER A 24 2.72 3.28 -13.15
CA SER A 24 1.30 2.97 -13.40
C SER A 24 0.35 3.59 -12.37
N MET A 25 0.83 3.79 -11.14
CA MET A 25 0.07 4.38 -10.04
C MET A 25 0.03 5.92 -10.08
N ARG A 26 0.72 6.58 -11.03
CA ARG A 26 0.87 8.04 -11.07
C ARG A 26 -0.45 8.78 -11.24
N TRP A 27 -1.37 8.26 -12.04
CA TRP A 27 -2.66 8.89 -12.25
C TRP A 27 -3.45 8.97 -10.94
N MET A 28 -3.54 7.86 -10.20
CA MET A 28 -4.18 7.82 -8.89
C MET A 28 -3.46 8.70 -7.86
N ALA A 29 -2.12 8.73 -7.88
CA ALA A 29 -1.36 9.67 -7.04
C ALA A 29 -1.72 11.14 -7.37
N GLY A 30 -1.97 11.48 -8.64
CA GLY A 30 -2.44 12.81 -9.02
C GLY A 30 -3.80 13.15 -8.42
N GLN A 31 -4.76 12.20 -8.46
CA GLN A 31 -6.09 12.39 -7.87
C GLN A 31 -6.03 12.52 -6.34
N LEU A 32 -5.23 11.69 -5.68
CA LEU A 32 -5.01 11.77 -4.23
C LEU A 32 -4.40 13.11 -3.82
N ARG A 33 -3.41 13.63 -4.56
CA ARG A 33 -2.84 14.95 -4.30
C ARG A 33 -3.89 16.06 -4.41
N ARG A 34 -4.74 16.00 -5.44
CA ARG A 34 -5.84 16.97 -5.61
C ARG A 34 -6.85 16.92 -4.46
N ALA A 35 -7.02 15.75 -3.84
CA ALA A 35 -7.85 15.56 -2.66
C ALA A 35 -7.14 15.88 -1.32
N GLY A 36 -5.92 16.42 -1.33
CA GLY A 36 -5.19 16.83 -0.12
C GLY A 36 -4.35 15.73 0.53
N PHE A 37 -4.23 14.55 -0.10
CA PHE A 37 -3.35 13.48 0.39
C PHE A 37 -1.90 13.65 -0.10
N GLN A 38 -0.99 12.94 0.57
CA GLN A 38 0.43 12.87 0.27
C GLN A 38 0.81 11.45 -0.22
N PRO A 39 0.52 11.12 -1.49
CA PRO A 39 0.78 9.80 -2.03
C PRO A 39 2.26 9.57 -2.31
N GLN A 40 2.76 8.42 -1.86
CA GLN A 40 4.11 7.92 -2.10
C GLN A 40 4.03 6.63 -2.91
N LEU A 41 4.74 6.58 -4.04
CA LEU A 41 4.80 5.38 -4.87
C LEU A 41 5.82 4.40 -4.29
N PHE A 42 5.38 3.17 -4.03
CA PHE A 42 6.26 2.07 -3.69
C PHE A 42 6.44 1.18 -4.92
N GLY A 43 7.69 1.06 -5.38
CA GLY A 43 8.05 0.15 -6.46
C GLY A 43 8.76 -1.06 -5.88
N TYR A 44 8.43 -2.24 -6.38
CA TYR A 44 9.08 -3.48 -6.01
C TYR A 44 9.28 -4.39 -7.21
N ALA A 45 10.38 -5.13 -7.22
CA ALA A 45 10.69 -6.04 -8.30
C ALA A 45 9.95 -7.37 -8.08
N SER A 46 8.65 -7.37 -8.39
CA SER A 46 7.73 -8.49 -8.15
C SER A 46 8.14 -9.82 -8.80
N VAL A 47 9.05 -9.78 -9.78
CA VAL A 47 9.52 -10.94 -10.55
C VAL A 47 10.94 -11.37 -10.19
N THR A 48 11.86 -10.43 -9.93
CA THR A 48 13.30 -10.73 -9.77
C THR A 48 13.75 -10.83 -8.32
N GLU A 49 13.16 -10.09 -7.38
CA GLU A 49 13.52 -10.18 -5.94
C GLU A 49 12.67 -11.21 -5.19
N GLY A 50 11.59 -11.69 -5.81
CA GLY A 50 10.61 -12.57 -5.17
C GLY A 50 9.86 -11.90 -4.02
N LEU A 51 8.66 -12.40 -3.73
CA LEU A 51 7.79 -11.88 -2.67
C LEU A 51 8.49 -11.79 -1.30
N ARG A 52 9.45 -12.69 -1.01
CA ARG A 52 10.17 -12.72 0.28
C ARG A 52 11.09 -11.52 0.51
N GLY A 53 11.71 -10.97 -0.54
CA GLY A 53 12.60 -9.81 -0.43
C GLY A 53 11.85 -8.49 -0.29
N THR A 54 10.66 -8.39 -0.89
CA THR A 54 9.87 -7.15 -0.87
C THR A 54 9.13 -6.91 0.45
N LEU A 55 8.70 -7.97 1.17
CA LEU A 55 7.89 -7.82 2.38
C LEU A 55 8.59 -7.04 3.51
N PRO A 56 9.89 -7.25 3.82
CA PRO A 56 10.59 -6.41 4.80
C PRO A 56 10.66 -4.94 4.41
N ALA A 57 10.94 -4.64 3.13
CA ALA A 57 10.98 -3.27 2.62
C ALA A 57 9.59 -2.60 2.68
N LEU A 58 8.53 -3.35 2.35
CA LEU A 58 7.16 -2.87 2.49
C LEU A 58 6.80 -2.60 3.95
N ARG A 59 7.12 -3.53 4.86
CA ARG A 59 6.90 -3.35 6.31
C ARG A 59 7.60 -2.10 6.82
N ALA A 60 8.85 -1.86 6.43
CA ALA A 60 9.59 -0.65 6.79
C ALA A 60 8.92 0.64 6.27
N ARG A 61 8.25 0.60 5.12
CA ARG A 61 7.46 1.75 4.62
C ARG A 61 6.14 1.95 5.35
N LEU A 62 5.63 0.94 6.02
CA LEU A 62 4.36 0.95 6.75
C LEU A 62 4.54 1.20 8.26
N SER A 63 5.79 1.33 8.75
CA SER A 63 6.06 1.63 10.16
C SER A 63 5.71 3.07 10.58
N GLU A 64 5.45 3.95 9.61
CA GLU A 64 4.96 5.31 9.84
C GLU A 64 3.46 5.39 9.52
N PRO A 65 2.67 6.20 10.28
CA PRO A 65 1.24 6.35 10.05
C PRO A 65 0.88 6.62 8.58
N THR A 66 0.02 5.78 8.00
CA THR A 66 -0.33 5.88 6.57
C THR A 66 -1.65 5.20 6.24
N HIS A 67 -2.23 5.58 5.10
CA HIS A 67 -3.17 4.75 4.36
C HIS A 67 -2.45 3.96 3.26
N VAL A 68 -3.12 2.96 2.70
CA VAL A 68 -2.61 2.14 1.60
C VAL A 68 -3.62 2.11 0.46
N LEU A 69 -3.14 2.32 -0.76
CA LEU A 69 -3.88 2.07 -2.00
C LEU A 69 -3.10 1.06 -2.85
N ALA A 70 -3.67 -0.09 -3.10
CA ALA A 70 -2.94 -1.20 -3.70
C ALA A 70 -3.72 -1.80 -4.86
N HIS A 71 -3.02 -2.14 -5.94
CA HIS A 71 -3.61 -2.74 -7.13
C HIS A 71 -3.21 -4.21 -7.28
N SER A 72 -4.18 -5.08 -7.59
CA SER A 72 -3.95 -6.50 -7.90
C SER A 72 -3.04 -7.19 -6.85
N LEU A 73 -1.88 -7.73 -7.25
CA LEU A 73 -0.89 -8.34 -6.36
C LEU A 73 -0.44 -7.43 -5.20
N GLY A 74 -0.35 -6.12 -5.42
CA GLY A 74 0.02 -5.17 -4.38
C GLY A 74 -0.92 -5.22 -3.18
N GLY A 75 -2.21 -5.48 -3.40
CA GLY A 75 -3.20 -5.59 -2.31
C GLY A 75 -3.02 -6.86 -1.50
N VAL A 76 -2.70 -7.98 -2.15
CA VAL A 76 -2.34 -9.24 -1.47
C VAL A 76 -1.12 -9.00 -0.58
N MET A 77 -0.10 -8.33 -1.09
CA MET A 77 1.12 -8.05 -0.33
C MET A 77 0.88 -7.13 0.87
N ALA A 78 0.07 -6.09 0.70
CA ALA A 78 -0.28 -5.17 1.78
C ALA A 78 -1.08 -5.87 2.88
N VAL A 79 -2.09 -6.66 2.51
CA VAL A 79 -2.88 -7.45 3.48
C VAL A 79 -2.02 -8.48 4.20
N GLN A 80 -1.17 -9.24 3.49
CA GLN A 80 -0.27 -10.21 4.11
C GLN A 80 0.73 -9.55 5.07
N THR A 81 1.22 -8.35 4.75
CA THR A 81 2.11 -7.60 5.64
C THR A 81 1.39 -7.22 6.93
N LEU A 82 0.16 -6.71 6.82
CA LEU A 82 -0.64 -6.31 7.98
C LEU A 82 -1.12 -7.51 8.82
N GLN A 83 -1.42 -8.65 8.20
CA GLN A 83 -1.74 -9.88 8.93
C GLN A 83 -0.56 -10.39 9.76
N ARG A 84 0.69 -10.19 9.28
CA ARG A 84 1.91 -10.58 10.00
C ARG A 84 2.41 -9.51 10.98
N SER A 85 1.98 -8.27 10.80
CA SER A 85 2.39 -7.12 11.61
C SER A 85 1.20 -6.21 11.87
N PRO A 86 0.22 -6.65 12.68
CA PRO A 86 -1.00 -5.89 12.97
C PRO A 86 -0.72 -4.63 13.80
N GLU A 87 0.47 -4.51 14.39
CA GLU A 87 0.92 -3.33 15.14
C GLU A 87 1.27 -2.12 14.27
N LEU A 88 1.36 -2.30 12.94
CA LEU A 88 1.70 -1.22 12.02
C LEU A 88 0.61 -0.13 12.02
N PRO A 89 0.96 1.17 12.05
CA PRO A 89 0.01 2.27 12.13
C PRO A 89 -0.70 2.57 10.79
N VAL A 90 -1.25 1.54 10.15
CA VAL A 90 -2.01 1.68 8.90
C VAL A 90 -3.48 1.93 9.20
N GLY A 91 -3.99 3.09 8.81
CA GLY A 91 -5.37 3.47 9.12
C GLY A 91 -6.41 2.85 8.19
N ARG A 92 -6.15 2.81 6.88
CA ARG A 92 -7.07 2.28 5.87
C ARG A 92 -6.30 1.63 4.74
N ILE A 93 -6.86 0.56 4.19
CA ILE A 93 -6.37 -0.11 3.00
C ILE A 93 -7.47 -0.17 1.95
N VAL A 94 -7.15 0.21 0.72
CA VAL A 94 -8.02 0.08 -0.45
C VAL A 94 -7.34 -0.83 -1.46
N CYS A 95 -8.00 -1.94 -1.79
CA CYS A 95 -7.53 -2.92 -2.76
C CYS A 95 -8.32 -2.80 -4.06
N LEU A 96 -7.65 -2.49 -5.16
CA LEU A 96 -8.22 -2.36 -6.50
C LEU A 96 -7.96 -3.65 -7.28
N GLY A 97 -9.01 -4.45 -7.48
CA GLY A 97 -8.92 -5.68 -8.28
C GLY A 97 -7.93 -6.71 -7.72
N SER A 98 -7.75 -6.76 -6.39
CA SER A 98 -6.83 -7.70 -5.73
C SER A 98 -7.49 -9.07 -5.54
N PRO A 99 -6.84 -10.17 -5.96
CA PRO A 99 -7.36 -11.52 -5.79
C PRO A 99 -7.13 -12.01 -4.34
N LEU A 100 -7.78 -11.37 -3.37
CA LEU A 100 -7.61 -11.66 -1.95
C LEU A 100 -8.04 -13.09 -1.58
N CYS A 101 -8.98 -13.66 -2.34
CA CYS A 101 -9.46 -15.04 -2.20
C CYS A 101 -8.96 -15.97 -3.32
N GLY A 102 -7.91 -15.57 -4.05
CA GLY A 102 -7.48 -16.23 -5.26
C GLY A 102 -8.19 -15.71 -6.52
N SER A 103 -7.70 -16.17 -7.67
CA SER A 103 -8.19 -15.84 -9.01
C SER A 103 -8.29 -17.14 -9.79
N ALA A 104 -9.40 -17.85 -9.56
CA ALA A 104 -9.76 -19.07 -10.28
C ALA A 104 -10.52 -18.74 -11.57
#